data_AF-A0A2V6WD05-F1
#
_entry.id   AF-A0A2V6WD05-F1
#
_cell.length_a   1.000
_cell.length_b   1.000
_cell.length_c   1.000
_cell.angle_alpha   90.00
_cell.angle_beta   90.00
_cell.angle_gamma   90.00
#
_symmetry.space_group_name_H-M   'P 1'
#
loop_
_entity.id
_entity.type
_entity.pdbx_description
1 polymer ?
#
loop_
_entity_poly.entity_id
_entity_poly.type
_entity_poly.pdbx_seq_one_letter_code
_entity_poly.pdbx_strand_id
1 'polypeptide(L)'
;MERPLAYDKLAREDRFVRMRGRRVAELKVAQGLPPFPDLASRESIKERVHGILVGELQAMEGAGRSVYDFPDAPWEFTLDMARQVWDESRHVEIYLRLLEHLDGYVGEFPETTILWRCACAEDAAARVAGVNRGLEGLACDVFNQLIHIARKIGDPILEHAVDYVLADEITHVRMG
;
A
#
# COMPACT_ATOMS: atom_id res chain seq x y z
N MET A 1 -23.20 8.94 8.84
CA MET A 1 -21.72 8.92 8.84
C MET A 1 -21.25 9.33 7.44
N GLU A 2 -20.17 10.09 7.32
CA GLU A 2 -19.73 10.74 6.06
C GLU A 2 -19.22 9.71 5.03
N ARG A 3 -19.60 9.87 3.76
CA ARG A 3 -19.17 9.04 2.61
C ARG A 3 -18.87 9.95 1.40
N PRO A 4 -17.67 9.87 0.80
CA PRO A 4 -16.48 9.18 1.31
C PRO A 4 -15.85 9.91 2.52
N LEU A 5 -15.00 9.22 3.28
CA LEU A 5 -14.19 9.86 4.33
C LEU A 5 -12.99 10.56 3.67
N ALA A 6 -12.87 11.87 3.88
CA ALA A 6 -11.77 12.65 3.34
C ALA A 6 -10.41 12.13 3.85
N TYR A 7 -9.38 12.13 3.00
CA TYR A 7 -8.07 11.54 3.29
C TYR A 7 -7.33 12.19 4.49
N ASP A 8 -7.68 13.43 4.82
CA ASP A 8 -7.16 14.17 5.97
C ASP A 8 -7.81 13.73 7.30
N LYS A 9 -8.94 13.03 7.24
CA LYS A 9 -9.66 12.46 8.38
C LYS A 9 -9.28 11.01 8.70
N LEU A 10 -8.35 10.41 7.96
CA LEU A 10 -7.80 9.10 8.28
C LEU A 10 -7.17 9.12 9.69
N ALA A 11 -7.36 8.05 10.46
CA ALA A 11 -6.73 7.91 11.77
C ALA A 11 -5.23 7.67 11.56
N ARG A 12 -4.42 8.70 11.79
CA ARG A 12 -2.96 8.63 11.76
C ARG A 12 -2.40 9.36 12.96
N GLU A 13 -1.29 8.85 13.44
CA GLU A 13 -0.46 9.54 14.42
C GLU A 13 0.26 10.74 13.78
N ASP A 14 0.71 11.69 14.59
CA ASP A 14 1.39 12.92 14.14
C ASP A 14 2.67 12.67 13.32
N ARG A 15 3.26 11.46 13.44
CA ARG A 15 4.43 11.03 12.65
C ARG A 15 4.13 10.83 11.17
N PHE A 16 2.88 10.70 10.75
CA PHE A 16 2.53 10.57 9.34
C PHE A 16 2.38 11.92 8.66
N VAL A 17 3.26 12.22 7.70
CA VAL A 17 3.16 13.40 6.86
C VAL A 17 2.52 13.04 5.53
N ARG A 18 1.28 13.48 5.30
CA ARG A 18 0.57 13.22 4.05
C ARG A 18 0.98 14.20 2.96
N MET A 19 1.31 13.70 1.78
CA MET A 19 1.74 14.53 0.66
C MET A 19 1.35 13.93 -0.69
N ARG A 20 1.00 14.77 -1.66
CA ARG A 20 0.82 14.30 -3.04
C ARG A 20 2.16 13.87 -3.62
N GLY A 21 2.21 12.74 -4.32
CA GLY A 21 3.45 12.21 -4.92
C GLY A 21 4.20 13.23 -5.79
N ARG A 22 3.47 14.05 -6.58
CA ARG A 22 4.07 15.16 -7.34
C ARG A 22 4.83 16.15 -6.44
N ARG A 23 4.26 16.51 -5.29
CA ARG A 23 4.88 17.43 -4.34
C ARG A 23 6.10 16.81 -3.66
N VAL A 24 6.06 15.51 -3.37
CA VAL A 24 7.23 14.76 -2.87
C VAL A 24 8.38 14.85 -3.88
N ALA A 25 8.11 14.57 -5.17
CA ALA A 25 9.11 14.64 -6.22
C ALA A 25 9.69 16.06 -6.40
N GLU A 26 8.84 17.10 -6.37
CA GLU A 26 9.28 18.51 -6.44
C GLU A 26 10.22 18.88 -5.28
N LEU A 27 9.91 18.44 -4.05
CA LEU A 27 10.73 18.71 -2.87
C LEU A 27 12.05 17.95 -2.91
N LYS A 28 12.07 16.71 -3.39
CA LYS A 28 13.30 15.95 -3.59
C LYS A 28 14.25 16.67 -4.54
N VAL A 29 13.75 17.09 -5.70
CA VAL A 29 14.55 17.85 -6.68
C VAL A 29 15.06 19.16 -6.08
N ALA A 30 14.23 19.88 -5.34
CA ALA A 30 14.64 21.12 -4.66
C ALA A 30 15.76 20.91 -3.61
N GLN A 31 15.87 19.69 -3.07
CA GLN A 31 16.91 19.29 -2.12
C GLN A 31 18.14 18.65 -2.80
N GLY A 32 18.19 18.62 -4.14
CA GLY A 32 19.26 17.97 -4.90
C GLY A 32 19.20 16.44 -4.90
N LEU A 33 18.08 15.86 -4.48
CA LEU A 33 17.82 14.42 -4.52
C LEU A 33 17.15 14.02 -5.85
N PRO A 34 17.35 12.78 -6.32
CA PRO A 34 16.62 12.29 -7.49
C PRO A 34 15.11 12.27 -7.20
N PRO A 35 14.25 12.58 -8.19
CA PRO A 35 12.80 12.61 -7.99
C PRO A 35 12.21 11.23 -7.67
N PHE A 36 12.90 10.16 -8.07
CA PHE A 36 12.55 8.77 -7.79
C PHE A 36 13.71 8.07 -7.09
N PRO A 37 13.43 7.15 -6.15
CA PRO A 37 14.47 6.35 -5.51
C PRO A 37 15.20 5.50 -6.56
N ASP A 38 16.50 5.27 -6.37
CA ASP A 38 17.21 4.25 -7.14
C ASP A 38 16.74 2.84 -6.74
N LEU A 39 17.20 1.80 -7.42
CA LEU A 39 16.67 0.44 -7.22
C LEU A 39 17.49 -0.42 -6.25
N ALA A 40 18.58 0.07 -5.66
CA ALA A 40 19.51 -0.81 -4.95
C ALA A 40 20.11 -0.24 -3.67
N SER A 41 20.04 1.08 -3.42
CA SER A 41 20.53 1.65 -2.18
C SER A 41 19.65 1.23 -1.01
N ARG A 42 20.26 1.07 0.17
CA ARG A 42 19.52 0.70 1.38
C ARG A 42 18.42 1.72 1.69
N GLU A 43 18.71 3.01 1.52
CA GLU A 43 17.74 4.10 1.70
C GLU A 43 16.59 4.03 0.70
N SER A 44 16.85 3.71 -0.58
CA SER A 44 15.79 3.61 -1.58
C SER A 44 14.89 2.39 -1.36
N ILE A 45 15.47 1.27 -0.93
CA ILE A 45 14.72 0.06 -0.53
C ILE A 45 13.85 0.37 0.69
N LYS A 46 14.40 1.07 1.69
CA LYS A 46 13.68 1.50 2.88
C LYS A 46 12.51 2.44 2.55
N GLU A 47 12.72 3.42 1.67
CA GLU A 47 11.65 4.29 1.17
C GLU A 47 10.55 3.48 0.46
N ARG A 48 10.92 2.49 -0.36
CA ARG A 48 9.97 1.62 -1.05
C ARG A 48 9.16 0.77 -0.09
N VAL A 49 9.81 0.13 0.88
CA VAL A 49 9.16 -0.68 1.93
C VAL A 49 8.21 0.18 2.76
N HIS A 50 8.58 1.42 3.10
CA HIS A 50 7.67 2.36 3.76
C HIS A 50 6.48 2.74 2.85
N GLY A 51 6.72 3.02 1.57
CA GLY A 51 5.66 3.33 0.62
C GLY A 51 4.66 2.18 0.46
N ILE A 52 5.14 0.93 0.49
CA ILE A 52 4.29 -0.27 0.47
C ILE A 52 3.51 -0.41 1.78
N LEU A 53 4.16 -0.27 2.94
CA LEU A 53 3.47 -0.27 4.24
C LEU A 53 2.25 0.66 4.26
N VAL A 54 2.42 1.87 3.70
CA VAL A 54 1.34 2.85 3.57
C VAL A 54 0.25 2.39 2.59
N GLY A 55 0.63 1.71 1.51
CA GLY A 55 -0.27 1.02 0.60
C GLY A 55 -1.15 0.02 1.35
N GLU A 56 -0.54 -0.89 2.11
CA GLU A 56 -1.26 -1.95 2.84
C GLU A 56 -2.21 -1.36 3.88
N LEU A 57 -1.78 -0.29 4.58
CA LEU A 57 -2.66 0.45 5.50
C LEU A 57 -3.91 0.97 4.78
N GLN A 58 -3.74 1.61 3.61
CA GLN A 58 -4.86 2.16 2.86
C GLN A 58 -5.71 1.08 2.20
N ALA A 59 -5.14 -0.06 1.78
CA ALA A 59 -5.85 -1.19 1.21
C ALA A 59 -6.73 -1.86 2.28
N MET A 60 -6.16 -2.12 3.47
CA MET A 60 -6.89 -2.62 4.64
C MET A 60 -8.08 -1.71 4.98
N GLU A 61 -7.83 -0.40 5.12
CA GLU A 61 -8.87 0.57 5.44
C GLU A 61 -9.92 0.68 4.33
N GLY A 62 -9.49 0.64 3.07
CA GLY A 62 -10.34 0.72 1.90
C GLY A 62 -11.27 -0.48 1.76
N ALA A 63 -10.75 -1.70 1.95
CA ALA A 63 -11.53 -2.93 1.94
C ALA A 63 -12.55 -2.94 3.10
N GLY A 64 -12.13 -2.58 4.32
CA GLY A 64 -13.03 -2.48 5.48
C GLY A 64 -14.12 -1.43 5.27
N ARG A 65 -13.78 -0.31 4.64
CA ARG A 65 -14.74 0.73 4.29
C ARG A 65 -15.72 0.26 3.22
N SER A 66 -15.30 -0.60 2.29
CA SER A 66 -16.18 -1.20 1.28
C SER A 66 -17.23 -2.13 1.89
N VAL A 67 -16.85 -2.95 2.87
CA VAL A 67 -17.82 -3.77 3.64
C VAL A 67 -18.90 -2.89 4.26
N TYR A 68 -18.51 -1.75 4.82
CA TYR A 68 -19.45 -0.83 5.47
C TYR A 68 -20.31 -0.01 4.48
N ASP A 69 -19.71 0.50 3.39
CA ASP A 69 -20.38 1.41 2.46
C ASP A 69 -21.40 0.72 1.54
N PHE A 70 -21.26 -0.58 1.32
CA PHE A 70 -22.05 -1.34 0.34
C PHE A 70 -22.79 -2.52 0.99
N PRO A 71 -23.68 -2.29 1.97
CA PRO A 71 -24.41 -3.38 2.65
C PRO A 71 -25.33 -4.17 1.71
N ASP A 72 -25.73 -3.56 0.58
CA ASP A 72 -26.62 -4.17 -0.42
C ASP A 72 -25.85 -4.89 -1.54
N ALA A 73 -24.50 -4.90 -1.51
CA ALA A 73 -23.70 -5.66 -2.46
C ALA A 73 -23.89 -7.19 -2.26
N PRO A 74 -23.61 -8.02 -3.28
CA PRO A 74 -23.64 -9.48 -3.12
C PRO A 74 -22.81 -9.95 -1.93
N TRP A 75 -23.23 -11.04 -1.30
CA TRP A 75 -22.52 -11.58 -0.13
C TRP A 75 -21.05 -11.87 -0.42
N GLU A 76 -20.76 -12.35 -1.63
CA GLU A 76 -19.41 -12.63 -2.12
C GLU A 76 -18.51 -11.40 -2.04
N PHE A 77 -19.03 -10.21 -2.39
CA PHE A 77 -18.29 -8.96 -2.27
C PHE A 77 -17.90 -8.67 -0.81
N THR A 78 -18.85 -8.81 0.11
CA THR A 78 -18.59 -8.59 1.55
C THR A 78 -17.55 -9.56 2.08
N LEU A 79 -17.67 -10.84 1.70
CA LEU A 79 -16.75 -11.89 2.11
C LEU A 79 -15.33 -11.64 1.57
N ASP A 80 -15.20 -11.25 0.31
CA ASP A 80 -13.91 -11.00 -0.33
C ASP A 80 -13.24 -9.74 0.24
N MET A 81 -13.99 -8.65 0.44
CA MET A 81 -13.46 -7.45 1.11
C MET A 81 -13.06 -7.74 2.56
N ALA A 82 -13.82 -8.55 3.31
CA ALA A 82 -13.46 -8.92 4.68
C ALA A 82 -12.19 -9.80 4.73
N ARG A 83 -11.98 -10.68 3.75
CA ARG A 83 -10.74 -11.45 3.61
C ARG A 83 -9.56 -10.54 3.30
N GLN A 84 -9.72 -9.61 2.36
CA GLN A 84 -8.68 -8.65 2.06
C GLN A 84 -8.30 -7.84 3.31
N VAL A 85 -9.26 -7.35 4.11
CA VAL A 85 -8.93 -6.69 5.39
C VAL A 85 -8.03 -7.54 6.29
N TRP A 86 -8.30 -8.84 6.39
CA TRP A 86 -7.48 -9.74 7.16
C TRP A 86 -6.08 -9.88 6.57
N ASP A 87 -5.97 -10.08 5.26
CA ASP A 87 -4.70 -10.26 4.56
C ASP A 87 -3.84 -9.00 4.65
N GLU A 88 -4.41 -7.83 4.38
CA GLU A 88 -3.71 -6.55 4.48
C GLU A 88 -3.29 -6.21 5.92
N SER A 89 -4.06 -6.63 6.93
CA SER A 89 -3.64 -6.45 8.32
C SER A 89 -2.34 -7.23 8.64
N ARG A 90 -2.19 -8.43 8.07
CA ARG A 90 -0.96 -9.22 8.17
C ARG A 90 0.16 -8.59 7.34
N HIS A 91 -0.15 -8.05 6.16
CA HIS A 91 0.83 -7.36 5.33
C HIS A 91 1.40 -6.12 6.05
N VAL A 92 0.54 -5.31 6.68
CA VAL A 92 0.97 -4.20 7.53
C VAL A 92 1.96 -4.66 8.60
N GLU A 93 1.67 -5.75 9.33
CA GLU A 93 2.59 -6.29 10.33
C GLU A 93 3.92 -6.74 9.72
N ILE A 94 3.91 -7.40 8.56
CA ILE A 94 5.11 -7.81 7.84
C ILE A 94 5.95 -6.60 7.46
N TYR A 95 5.34 -5.57 6.86
CA TYR A 95 6.07 -4.38 6.43
C TYR A 95 6.57 -3.52 7.58
N LEU A 96 5.90 -3.51 8.74
CA LEU A 96 6.44 -2.91 9.96
C LEU A 96 7.77 -3.58 10.36
N ARG A 97 7.84 -4.91 10.34
CA ARG A 97 9.06 -5.66 10.66
C ARG A 97 10.14 -5.53 9.59
N LEU A 98 9.76 -5.47 8.31
CA LEU A 98 10.71 -5.21 7.22
C LEU A 98 11.31 -3.81 7.34
N LEU A 99 10.53 -2.82 7.76
CA LEU A 99 11.02 -1.47 7.96
C LEU A 99 12.04 -1.42 9.11
N GLU A 100 11.77 -2.12 10.22
CA GLU A 100 12.72 -2.29 11.33
C GLU A 100 14.01 -2.99 10.87
N HIS A 101 13.91 -4.06 10.06
CA HIS A 101 15.06 -4.78 9.48
C HIS A 101 15.95 -3.89 8.59
N LEU A 102 15.36 -2.85 8.00
CA LEU A 102 16.05 -1.86 7.18
C LEU A 102 16.54 -0.63 7.97
N ASP A 103 16.47 -0.68 9.31
CA ASP A 103 16.79 0.44 10.21
C ASP A 103 15.91 1.68 9.97
N GLY A 104 14.68 1.47 9.51
CA GLY A 104 13.69 2.51 9.27
C GLY A 104 12.62 2.58 10.34
N TYR A 105 11.75 3.58 10.21
CA TYR A 105 10.60 3.74 11.10
C TYR A 105 9.37 4.30 10.39
N VAL A 106 8.21 3.98 10.94
CA VAL A 106 6.93 4.46 10.40
C VAL A 106 6.87 5.98 10.47
N GLY A 107 6.63 6.61 9.32
CA GLY A 107 6.55 8.06 9.18
C GLY A 107 7.87 8.70 8.74
N GLU A 108 8.92 7.92 8.53
CA GLU A 108 10.20 8.42 7.99
C GLU A 108 10.04 9.04 6.60
N PHE A 109 9.11 8.53 5.78
CA PHE A 109 8.79 9.07 4.47
C PHE A 109 7.32 9.54 4.38
N PRO A 110 6.99 10.44 3.44
CA PRO A 110 5.62 10.93 3.29
C PRO A 110 4.62 9.86 2.82
N GLU A 111 3.43 9.86 3.40
CA GLU A 111 2.30 9.04 2.94
C GLU A 111 1.65 9.69 1.70
N THR A 112 1.64 8.96 0.57
CA THR A 112 0.81 9.33 -0.58
C THR A 112 -0.56 8.67 -0.47
N THR A 113 -1.60 9.33 -0.97
CA THR A 113 -3.02 8.96 -0.72
C THR A 113 -3.75 8.56 -1.99
N ILE A 114 -3.05 8.02 -2.99
CA ILE A 114 -3.68 7.65 -4.27
C ILE A 114 -4.62 6.45 -4.09
N LEU A 115 -4.19 5.43 -3.34
CA LEU A 115 -4.99 4.23 -3.09
C LEU A 115 -6.27 4.59 -2.34
N TRP A 116 -6.15 5.33 -1.23
CA TRP A 116 -7.31 5.79 -0.49
C TRP A 116 -8.33 6.56 -1.34
N ARG A 117 -7.87 7.40 -2.28
CA ARG A 117 -8.77 8.13 -3.19
C ARG A 117 -9.51 7.19 -4.13
N CYS A 118 -8.87 6.13 -4.63
CA CYS A 118 -9.54 5.09 -5.42
C CYS A 118 -10.55 4.31 -4.54
N ALA A 119 -10.18 4.02 -3.29
CA ALA A 119 -11.06 3.41 -2.29
C ALA A 119 -12.23 4.32 -1.85
N CYS A 120 -12.29 5.57 -2.32
CA CYS A 120 -13.40 6.50 -2.07
C CYS A 120 -14.42 6.53 -3.21
N ALA A 121 -14.30 5.70 -4.25
CA ALA A 121 -15.31 5.61 -5.30
C ALA A 121 -16.69 5.31 -4.70
N GLU A 122 -17.72 5.97 -5.24
CA GLU A 122 -19.10 5.86 -4.75
C GLU A 122 -19.81 4.59 -5.23
N ASP A 123 -19.31 3.97 -6.29
CA ASP A 123 -19.82 2.71 -6.83
C ASP A 123 -18.88 1.55 -6.44
N ALA A 124 -19.47 0.41 -6.05
CA ALA A 124 -18.72 -0.75 -5.57
C ALA A 124 -17.85 -1.35 -6.69
N ALA A 125 -18.40 -1.46 -7.90
CA ALA A 125 -17.67 -1.99 -9.05
C ALA A 125 -16.53 -1.06 -9.47
N ALA A 126 -16.76 0.25 -9.48
CA ALA A 126 -15.70 1.24 -9.72
C ALA A 126 -14.58 1.16 -8.68
N ARG A 127 -14.92 0.88 -7.41
CA ARG A 127 -13.94 0.75 -6.33
C ARG A 127 -13.03 -0.46 -6.53
N VAL A 128 -13.59 -1.64 -6.79
CA VAL A 128 -12.78 -2.85 -7.04
C VAL A 128 -12.06 -2.81 -8.39
N ALA A 129 -12.62 -2.15 -9.41
CA ALA A 129 -11.90 -1.90 -10.66
C ALA A 129 -10.68 -0.98 -10.45
N GLY A 130 -10.80 0.04 -9.60
CA GLY A 130 -9.72 0.99 -9.31
C GLY A 130 -8.66 0.43 -8.36
N VAL A 131 -9.08 -0.19 -7.25
CA VAL A 131 -8.19 -0.71 -6.21
C VAL A 131 -7.73 -2.12 -6.59
N ASN A 132 -8.60 -3.12 -6.49
CA ASN A 132 -8.26 -4.53 -6.71
C ASN A 132 -7.65 -4.79 -8.08
N ARG A 133 -8.33 -4.40 -9.16
CA ARG A 133 -7.83 -4.67 -10.51
C ARG A 133 -6.68 -3.76 -10.93
N GLY A 134 -6.77 -2.48 -10.57
CA GLY A 134 -5.83 -1.45 -11.00
C GLY A 134 -4.58 -1.36 -10.13
N LEU A 135 -4.76 -1.03 -8.86
CA LEU A 135 -3.66 -0.72 -7.94
C LEU A 135 -2.99 -1.97 -7.38
N GLU A 136 -3.71 -3.03 -7.00
CA GLU A 136 -3.06 -4.28 -6.57
C GLU A 136 -2.29 -4.93 -7.72
N GLY A 137 -2.84 -4.83 -8.94
CA GLY A 137 -2.14 -5.29 -10.15
C GLY A 137 -0.81 -4.57 -10.36
N LEU A 138 -0.77 -3.25 -10.14
CA LEU A 138 0.46 -2.47 -10.17
C LEU A 138 1.39 -2.82 -8.99
N ALA A 139 0.84 -3.08 -7.81
CA ALA A 139 1.60 -3.48 -6.63
C ALA A 139 2.33 -4.82 -6.85
N CYS A 140 1.69 -5.79 -7.51
CA CYS A 140 2.33 -7.05 -7.91
C CYS A 140 3.61 -6.85 -8.73
N ASP A 141 3.64 -5.88 -9.66
CA ASP A 141 4.84 -5.55 -10.42
C ASP A 141 5.95 -4.98 -9.52
N VAL A 142 5.57 -4.12 -8.55
CA VAL A 142 6.49 -3.53 -7.56
C VAL A 142 7.07 -4.62 -6.64
N PHE A 143 6.25 -5.56 -6.17
CA PHE A 143 6.68 -6.67 -5.32
C PHE A 143 7.64 -7.60 -6.06
N ASN A 144 7.30 -8.00 -7.29
CA ASN A 144 8.17 -8.84 -8.11
C ASN A 144 9.54 -8.16 -8.35
N GLN A 145 9.56 -6.85 -8.58
CA GLN A 145 10.81 -6.10 -8.70
C GLN A 145 11.60 -6.09 -7.38
N LEU A 146 10.94 -5.91 -6.24
CA LEU A 146 11.57 -5.89 -4.93
C LEU A 146 12.16 -7.25 -4.54
N ILE A 147 11.48 -8.35 -4.88
CA ILE A 147 11.98 -9.72 -4.74
C ILE A 147 13.27 -9.90 -5.56
N HIS A 148 13.30 -9.43 -6.81
CA HIS A 148 14.51 -9.50 -7.64
C HIS A 148 15.66 -8.67 -7.04
N ILE A 149 15.37 -7.48 -6.51
CA ILE A 149 16.37 -6.64 -5.84
C ILE A 149 16.92 -7.37 -4.60
N ALA A 150 16.05 -7.92 -3.75
CA ALA A 150 16.40 -8.65 -2.54
C ALA A 150 17.34 -9.83 -2.83
N ARG A 151 17.02 -10.64 -3.86
CA ARG A 151 17.88 -11.71 -4.36
C ARG A 151 19.27 -11.22 -4.76
N LYS A 152 19.32 -10.10 -5.49
CA LYS A 152 20.58 -9.54 -6.01
C LYS A 152 21.49 -9.01 -4.89
N ILE A 153 20.92 -8.43 -3.84
CA ILE A 153 21.68 -7.93 -2.69
C ILE A 153 21.92 -8.99 -1.61
N GLY A 154 21.36 -10.19 -1.78
CA GLY A 154 21.52 -11.29 -0.83
C GLY A 154 20.75 -11.08 0.48
N ASP A 155 19.58 -10.45 0.43
CA ASP A 155 18.70 -10.25 1.59
C ASP A 155 17.51 -11.25 1.57
N PRO A 156 17.64 -12.42 2.23
CA PRO A 156 16.60 -13.44 2.22
C PRO A 156 15.39 -13.06 3.08
N ILE A 157 15.52 -12.10 4.00
CA ILE A 157 14.40 -11.66 4.85
C ILE A 157 13.44 -10.84 4.00
N LEU A 158 13.98 -9.85 3.27
CA LEU A 158 13.20 -9.03 2.35
C LEU A 158 12.60 -9.88 1.22
N GLU A 159 13.38 -10.80 0.65
CA GLU A 159 12.91 -11.67 -0.44
C GLU A 159 11.68 -12.48 -0.02
N HIS A 160 11.80 -13.30 1.03
CA HIS A 160 10.74 -14.23 1.40
C HIS A 160 9.49 -13.52 1.94
N ALA A 161 9.67 -12.42 2.65
CA ALA A 161 8.54 -11.65 3.17
C ALA A 161 7.70 -11.04 2.03
N VAL A 162 8.35 -10.45 1.02
CA VAL A 162 7.66 -9.84 -0.12
C VAL A 162 7.07 -10.91 -1.06
N ASP A 163 7.75 -12.05 -1.23
CA ASP A 163 7.22 -13.19 -2.00
C ASP A 163 5.95 -13.78 -1.36
N TYR A 164 5.91 -13.83 -0.02
CA TYR A 164 4.72 -14.23 0.72
C TYR A 164 3.54 -13.27 0.49
N VAL A 165 3.77 -11.96 0.62
CA VAL A 165 2.74 -10.93 0.36
C VAL A 165 2.24 -11.04 -1.08
N LEU A 166 3.15 -11.14 -2.06
CA LEU A 166 2.78 -11.25 -3.48
C LEU A 166 1.82 -12.42 -3.77
N ALA A 167 1.92 -13.53 -3.03
CA ALA A 167 1.01 -14.66 -3.21
C ALA A 167 -0.45 -14.32 -2.83
N ASP A 168 -0.65 -13.53 -1.77
CA ASP A 168 -1.97 -13.06 -1.33
C ASP A 168 -2.51 -12.02 -2.33
N GLU A 169 -1.66 -11.16 -2.85
CA GLU A 169 -2.03 -10.06 -3.76
C GLU A 169 -2.56 -10.52 -5.12
N ILE A 170 -2.06 -11.65 -5.63
CA ILE A 170 -2.63 -12.28 -6.83
C ILE A 170 -4.11 -12.63 -6.60
N THR A 171 -4.49 -13.00 -5.37
CA THR A 171 -5.89 -13.26 -5.01
C THR A 171 -6.68 -11.97 -4.93
N HIS A 172 -6.13 -10.90 -4.35
CA HIS A 172 -6.78 -9.57 -4.31
C HIS A 172 -7.09 -9.03 -5.71
N VAL A 173 -6.15 -9.17 -6.66
CA VAL A 173 -6.35 -8.78 -8.07
C VAL A 173 -7.52 -9.51 -8.72
N ARG A 174 -7.76 -10.78 -8.35
CA ARG A 174 -8.84 -11.59 -8.92
C ARG A 174 -10.23 -11.18 -8.42
N MET A 175 -10.31 -10.45 -7.32
CA MET A 175 -11.58 -9.95 -6.75
C MET A 175 -12.16 -8.78 -7.56
N GLY A 176 -11.32 -8.00 -8.26
CA GLY A 176 -11.75 -6.87 -9.10
C GLY A 176 -11.95 -7.26 -10.56
#